data_AF-A0A8S9LSQ0-F1
#
_entry.id   AF-A0A8S9LSQ0-F1
#
_cell.length_a   1.000
_cell.length_b   1.000
_cell.length_c   1.000
_cell.angle_alpha   90.00
_cell.angle_beta   90.00
_cell.angle_gamma   90.00
#
_symmetry.space_group_name_H-M   'P 1'
#
loop_
_entity.id
_entity.type
_entity.pdbx_description
1 polymer ?
#
loop_
_entity_poly.entity_id
_entity_poly.type
_entity_poly.pdbx_seq_one_letter_code
_entity_poly.pdbx_strand_id
1 'polypeptide(L)'
;MQSMVERVFGVAPPIRKSNPDSYADTPFTYEITLVEMPRKFSFPNMKAYDGTSDPDDHVAQYIQRMLAVALPKESREATMCKGFSSTLTGPALQWYINLPSRSIASSATLGDKFMEQFAISRDLEKTSDGLYEILQHRAEPL
;
A
#
# COMPACT_ATOMS: atom_id res chain seq x y z
N MET A 1 -4.12 -6.20 33.53
CA MET A 1 -2.86 -6.94 33.33
C MET A 1 -3.26 -8.39 33.06
N GLN A 2 -3.46 -8.80 31.81
CA GLN A 2 -3.78 -10.19 31.46
C GLN A 2 -2.74 -10.70 30.45
N SER A 3 -1.89 -11.55 31.00
CA SER A 3 -0.85 -12.40 30.41
C SER A 3 -1.51 -13.59 29.66
N MET A 4 -0.95 -14.37 28.72
CA MET A 4 0.42 -14.74 28.34
C MET A 4 0.43 -15.09 26.84
N VAL A 5 1.53 -14.79 26.15
CA VAL A 5 1.84 -15.36 24.83
C VAL A 5 2.51 -16.72 25.03
N GLU A 6 1.74 -17.81 24.97
CA GLU A 6 2.33 -19.14 24.87
C GLU A 6 2.80 -19.39 23.44
N ARG A 7 4.08 -19.10 23.18
CA ARG A 7 4.79 -19.60 22.00
C ARG A 7 5.14 -21.06 22.22
N VAL A 8 4.20 -21.95 21.91
CA VAL A 8 4.50 -23.39 21.76
C VAL A 8 5.27 -23.56 20.44
N PHE A 9 6.54 -23.94 20.52
CA PHE A 9 7.35 -24.30 19.37
C PHE A 9 6.76 -25.54 18.68
N GLY A 10 6.41 -25.42 17.40
CA GLY A 10 6.05 -26.56 16.54
C GLY A 10 4.57 -26.73 16.19
N VAL A 11 3.66 -25.90 16.72
CA VAL A 11 2.26 -25.91 16.27
C VAL A 11 2.13 -24.96 15.08
N ALA A 12 1.87 -25.51 13.90
CA ALA A 12 1.50 -24.69 12.74
C ALA A 12 0.33 -23.78 13.13
N PRO A 13 0.37 -22.47 12.82
CA PRO A 13 -0.74 -21.58 13.11
C PRO A 13 -2.04 -22.18 12.59
N PRO A 14 -3.17 -22.07 13.33
CA PRO A 14 -4.44 -22.55 12.83
C PRO A 14 -4.69 -21.95 11.44
N ILE A 15 -4.96 -22.81 10.46
CA ILE A 15 -5.32 -22.40 9.10
C ILE A 15 -6.51 -21.45 9.23
N ARG A 16 -6.30 -20.16 8.91
CA ARG A 16 -7.40 -19.18 8.86
C ARG A 16 -8.40 -19.70 7.83
N LYS A 17 -9.57 -20.14 8.29
CA LYS A 17 -10.67 -20.51 7.40
C LYS A 17 -11.11 -19.25 6.65
N SER A 18 -11.27 -19.36 5.34
CA SER A 18 -11.79 -18.27 4.50
C SER A 18 -13.22 -17.94 4.93
N ASN A 19 -13.49 -16.66 5.22
CA ASN A 19 -14.84 -16.20 5.51
C ASN A 19 -15.68 -16.22 4.21
N PRO A 20 -16.87 -16.88 4.17
CA PRO A 20 -17.76 -16.79 3.02
C PRO A 20 -18.19 -15.34 2.71
N ASP A 21 -18.18 -14.46 3.72
CA ASP A 21 -18.40 -13.02 3.58
C ASP A 21 -17.10 -12.22 3.35
N SER A 22 -16.05 -12.82 2.77
CA SER A 22 -14.78 -12.14 2.45
C SER A 22 -14.96 -10.80 1.69
N TYR A 23 -16.04 -10.68 0.91
CA TYR A 23 -16.41 -9.42 0.24
C TYR A 23 -16.93 -8.33 1.19
N ALA A 24 -17.48 -8.67 2.36
CA ALA A 24 -17.88 -7.70 3.38
C ALA A 24 -16.67 -7.12 4.13
N ASP A 25 -15.56 -7.86 4.16
CA ASP A 25 -14.31 -7.47 4.82
C ASP A 25 -13.41 -6.59 3.95
N THR A 26 -13.81 -6.30 2.71
CA THR A 26 -13.06 -5.42 1.80
C THR A 26 -12.97 -3.98 2.34
N PRO A 27 -11.82 -3.30 2.17
CA PRO A 27 -11.72 -1.89 2.55
C PRO A 27 -12.51 -0.96 1.62
N PHE A 28 -13.02 -1.47 0.49
CA PHE A 28 -13.79 -0.69 -0.47
C PHE A 28 -15.28 -0.55 -0.11
N THR A 29 -15.87 0.59 -0.47
CA THR A 29 -17.33 0.74 -0.48
C THR A 29 -17.98 -0.17 -1.53
N TYR A 30 -19.28 -0.43 -1.41
CA TYR A 30 -20.01 -1.26 -2.38
C TYR A 30 -19.88 -0.73 -3.81
N GLU A 31 -19.85 0.58 -4.00
CA GLU A 31 -19.69 1.24 -5.31
C GLU A 31 -18.39 0.82 -6.01
N ILE A 32 -17.29 0.68 -5.27
CA ILE A 32 -16.02 0.22 -5.82
C ILE A 32 -15.99 -1.32 -5.92
N THR A 33 -16.46 -2.01 -4.87
CA THR A 33 -16.43 -3.48 -4.80
C THR A 33 -17.19 -4.13 -5.94
N LEU A 34 -18.41 -3.65 -6.24
CA LEU A 34 -19.32 -4.27 -7.21
C LEU A 34 -18.95 -3.98 -8.67
N VAL A 35 -18.08 -2.99 -8.94
CA VAL A 35 -17.66 -2.68 -10.30
C VAL A 35 -16.73 -3.76 -10.84
N GLU A 36 -17.10 -4.37 -11.95
CA GLU A 36 -16.26 -5.35 -12.64
C GLU A 36 -15.01 -4.68 -13.25
N MET A 37 -13.86 -5.34 -13.13
CA MET A 37 -12.63 -4.89 -13.75
C MET A 37 -12.73 -5.05 -15.28
N PRO A 38 -12.22 -4.10 -16.09
CA PRO A 38 -12.20 -4.24 -17.54
C PRO A 38 -11.46 -5.53 -17.96
N ARG A 39 -12.05 -6.31 -18.88
CA ARG A 39 -11.51 -7.63 -19.28
C ARG A 39 -10.08 -7.61 -19.82
N LYS A 40 -9.65 -6.50 -20.42
CA LYS A 40 -8.30 -6.32 -20.97
C LYS A 40 -7.39 -5.49 -20.05
N PHE A 41 -7.79 -5.29 -18.80
CA PHE A 41 -6.97 -4.58 -17.85
C PHE A 41 -5.74 -5.42 -17.50
N SER A 42 -4.57 -4.79 -17.60
CA SER A 42 -3.33 -5.31 -17.02
C SER A 42 -2.95 -4.40 -15.87
N PHE A 43 -2.51 -5.01 -14.77
CA PHE A 43 -1.96 -4.25 -13.66
C PHE A 43 -0.70 -3.48 -14.09
N PRO A 44 -0.43 -2.30 -13.49
CA PRO A 44 0.76 -1.52 -13.78
C PRO A 44 2.05 -2.29 -13.48
N ASN A 45 2.96 -2.37 -14.47
CA ASN A 45 4.25 -3.05 -14.30
C ASN A 45 5.32 -2.13 -13.68
N MET A 46 5.26 -1.85 -12.38
CA MET A 46 6.20 -0.97 -11.65
C MET A 46 6.94 -1.70 -10.56
N LYS A 47 8.02 -1.08 -10.07
CA LYS A 47 8.64 -1.48 -8.82
C LYS A 47 7.56 -1.45 -7.73
N ALA A 48 7.41 -2.56 -7.01
CA ALA A 48 6.48 -2.62 -5.90
C ALA A 48 6.99 -1.75 -4.74
N TYR A 49 6.08 -1.01 -4.12
CA TYR A 49 6.34 -0.16 -2.98
C TYR A 49 6.30 -0.98 -1.70
N ASP A 50 7.40 -0.99 -0.95
CA ASP A 50 7.54 -1.73 0.31
C ASP A 50 7.36 -0.85 1.56
N GLY A 51 7.21 0.48 1.39
CA GLY A 51 7.13 1.45 2.49
C GLY A 51 8.40 2.26 2.73
N THR A 52 9.47 2.03 1.96
CA THR A 52 10.78 2.67 2.22
C THR A 52 11.11 3.85 1.31
N SER A 53 10.70 3.80 0.05
CA SER A 53 10.96 4.89 -0.91
C SER A 53 9.98 6.06 -0.74
N ASP A 54 10.20 7.13 -1.50
CA ASP A 54 9.30 8.29 -1.58
C ASP A 54 7.86 7.87 -1.99
N PRO A 55 6.85 8.08 -1.14
CA PRO A 55 5.46 7.76 -1.44
C PRO A 55 4.86 8.67 -2.53
N ASP A 56 5.30 9.92 -2.64
CA ASP A 56 4.81 10.86 -3.66
C ASP A 56 5.21 10.38 -5.07
N ASP A 57 6.46 9.94 -5.23
CA ASP A 57 6.96 9.38 -6.50
C ASP A 57 6.20 8.09 -6.87
N HIS A 58 5.93 7.20 -5.91
CA HIS A 58 5.14 6.00 -6.14
C HIS A 58 3.73 6.33 -6.65
N VAL A 59 3.04 7.27 -5.99
CA VAL A 59 1.69 7.70 -6.39
C VAL A 59 1.70 8.37 -7.77
N ALA A 60 2.67 9.24 -8.05
CA ALA A 60 2.82 9.89 -9.35
C ALA A 60 3.04 8.87 -10.48
N GLN A 61 3.95 7.92 -10.28
CA GLN A 61 4.17 6.82 -11.21
C GLN A 61 2.89 6.00 -11.39
N TYR A 62 2.15 5.70 -10.32
CA TYR A 62 0.92 4.92 -10.38
C TYR A 62 -0.14 5.59 -11.25
N ILE A 63 -0.40 6.87 -10.98
CA ILE A 63 -1.37 7.67 -11.73
C ILE A 63 -0.96 7.75 -13.20
N GLN A 64 0.30 8.03 -13.50
CA GLN A 64 0.79 8.10 -14.89
C GLN A 64 0.54 6.79 -15.65
N ARG A 65 0.81 5.64 -15.02
CA ARG A 65 0.59 4.32 -15.63
C ARG A 65 -0.89 4.05 -15.86
N MET A 66 -1.74 4.38 -14.90
CA MET A 66 -3.19 4.19 -15.00
C MET A 66 -3.81 5.11 -16.06
N LEU A 67 -3.33 6.33 -16.22
CA LEU A 67 -3.76 7.26 -17.27
C LEU A 67 -3.41 6.78 -18.68
N ALA A 68 -2.32 6.02 -18.83
CA ALA A 68 -1.94 5.41 -20.11
C ALA A 68 -2.83 4.22 -20.49
N VAL A 69 -3.57 3.64 -19.55
CA VAL A 69 -4.52 2.56 -19.82
C VAL A 69 -5.86 3.16 -20.25
N ALA A 70 -6.36 2.70 -21.40
CA ALA A 70 -7.70 3.07 -21.87
C ALA A 70 -8.78 2.41 -21.00
N LEU A 71 -9.18 3.11 -19.92
CA LEU A 71 -10.22 2.66 -18.99
C LEU A 71 -11.59 3.28 -19.33
N PRO A 72 -12.68 2.48 -19.36
CA PRO A 72 -14.04 3.00 -19.40
C PRO A 72 -14.28 3.96 -18.25
N LYS A 73 -15.07 5.02 -18.48
CA LYS A 73 -15.26 6.09 -17.47
C LYS A 73 -15.93 5.53 -16.21
N GLU A 74 -16.89 4.66 -16.40
CA GLU A 74 -17.70 4.01 -15.36
C GLU A 74 -16.90 3.08 -14.44
N SER A 75 -15.78 2.54 -14.91
CA SER A 75 -14.94 1.61 -14.11
C SER A 75 -13.59 2.18 -13.74
N ARG A 76 -13.24 3.38 -14.22
CA ARG A 76 -11.94 4.01 -13.99
C ARG A 76 -11.58 4.08 -12.51
N GLU A 77 -12.47 4.65 -11.71
CA GLU A 77 -12.25 4.85 -10.27
C GLU A 77 -12.02 3.52 -9.55
N ALA A 78 -12.90 2.56 -9.77
CA ALA A 78 -12.79 1.24 -9.16
C ALA A 78 -11.54 0.49 -9.61
N THR A 79 -11.15 0.65 -10.89
CA THR A 79 -9.92 0.05 -11.43
C THR A 79 -8.68 0.67 -10.80
N MET A 80 -8.67 1.99 -10.57
CA MET A 80 -7.58 2.66 -9.85
C MET A 80 -7.49 2.19 -8.40
N CYS A 81 -8.60 2.17 -7.68
CA CYS A 81 -8.63 1.63 -6.32
C CYS A 81 -8.12 0.18 -6.25
N LYS A 82 -8.69 -0.73 -7.05
CA LYS A 82 -8.35 -2.16 -7.03
C LYS A 82 -6.92 -2.42 -7.52
N GLY A 83 -6.49 -1.68 -8.54
CA GLY A 83 -5.17 -1.78 -9.14
C GLY A 83 -4.04 -1.30 -8.24
N PHE A 84 -4.30 -0.38 -7.31
CA PHE A 84 -3.26 0.14 -6.42
C PHE A 84 -2.62 -0.96 -5.57
N SER A 85 -3.42 -1.90 -5.06
CA SER A 85 -2.95 -3.01 -4.22
C SER A 85 -1.90 -3.90 -4.90
N SER A 86 -1.94 -4.04 -6.23
CA SER A 86 -0.97 -4.84 -6.98
C SER A 86 0.42 -4.21 -7.05
N THR A 87 0.54 -2.95 -6.63
CA THR A 87 1.79 -2.18 -6.66
C THR A 87 2.47 -2.12 -5.30
N LEU A 88 1.88 -2.76 -4.29
CA LEU A 88 2.39 -2.78 -2.92
C LEU A 88 3.01 -4.14 -2.60
N THR A 89 4.02 -4.13 -1.74
CA THR A 89 4.65 -5.33 -1.19
C THR A 89 5.00 -5.12 0.28
N GLY A 90 5.41 -6.20 0.96
CA GLY A 90 5.93 -6.13 2.33
C GLY A 90 5.03 -5.35 3.31
N PRO A 91 5.59 -4.44 4.13
CA PRO A 91 4.84 -3.62 5.07
C PRO A 91 3.70 -2.80 4.44
N ALA A 92 3.89 -2.26 3.24
CA ALA A 92 2.87 -1.48 2.56
C ALA A 92 1.64 -2.31 2.18
N LEU A 93 1.86 -3.54 1.68
CA LEU A 93 0.77 -4.47 1.40
C LEU A 93 0.06 -4.91 2.70
N GLN A 94 0.82 -5.14 3.77
CA GLN A 94 0.23 -5.48 5.08
C GLN A 94 -0.64 -4.35 5.63
N TRP A 95 -0.21 -3.10 5.50
CA TRP A 95 -1.06 -1.96 5.84
C TRP A 95 -2.36 -1.98 5.04
N TYR A 96 -2.26 -2.14 3.71
CA TYR A 96 -3.39 -2.08 2.81
C TYR A 96 -4.48 -3.11 3.13
N ILE A 97 -4.11 -4.36 3.41
CA ILE A 97 -5.07 -5.43 3.73
C ILE A 97 -5.70 -5.30 5.13
N ASN A 98 -5.13 -4.46 6.00
CA ASN A 98 -5.63 -4.19 7.35
C ASN A 98 -6.43 -2.86 7.43
N LEU A 99 -6.70 -2.22 6.28
CA LEU A 99 -7.56 -1.04 6.23
C LEU A 99 -8.97 -1.39 6.74
N PRO A 100 -9.63 -0.48 7.48
CA PRO A 100 -10.99 -0.72 7.96
C PRO A 100 -11.95 -1.00 6.80
N SER A 101 -12.89 -1.92 7.01
CA SER A 101 -13.89 -2.26 6.00
C SER A 101 -14.65 -1.03 5.54
N ARG A 102 -14.88 -0.92 4.22
CA ARG A 102 -15.61 0.20 3.59
C ARG A 102 -15.01 1.60 3.82
N SER A 103 -13.74 1.70 4.19
CA SER A 103 -13.07 2.98 4.43
C SER A 103 -12.56 3.68 3.16
N ILE A 104 -12.56 3.02 2.00
CA ILE A 104 -12.13 3.56 0.71
C ILE A 104 -13.35 3.73 -0.20
N ALA A 105 -13.79 4.98 -0.38
CA ALA A 105 -14.86 5.34 -1.30
C ALA A 105 -14.35 5.82 -2.67
N SER A 106 -13.08 6.21 -2.77
CA SER A 106 -12.47 6.77 -3.98
C SER A 106 -10.95 6.58 -3.98
N SER A 107 -10.33 6.75 -5.15
CA SER A 107 -8.89 6.77 -5.34
C SER A 107 -8.25 7.92 -4.58
N ALA A 108 -8.95 9.05 -4.44
CA ALA A 108 -8.51 10.15 -3.58
C ALA A 108 -8.45 9.73 -2.11
N THR A 109 -9.51 9.09 -1.60
CA THR A 109 -9.54 8.58 -0.21
C THR A 109 -8.42 7.57 0.05
N LEU A 110 -8.12 6.72 -0.92
CA LEU A 110 -7.00 5.78 -0.84
C LEU A 110 -5.66 6.51 -0.82
N GLY A 111 -5.47 7.50 -1.70
CA GLY A 111 -4.27 8.33 -1.76
C GLY A 111 -4.01 9.06 -0.45
N ASP A 112 -5.03 9.71 0.12
CA ASP A 112 -4.92 10.43 1.38
C ASP A 112 -4.46 9.50 2.52
N LYS A 113 -5.11 8.34 2.66
CA LYS A 113 -4.73 7.33 3.66
C LYS A 113 -3.32 6.79 3.47
N PHE A 114 -2.91 6.59 2.21
CA PHE A 114 -1.56 6.14 1.88
C PHE A 114 -0.53 7.18 2.30
N MET A 115 -0.76 8.45 1.99
CA MET A 115 0.12 9.54 2.38
C MET A 115 0.16 9.71 3.91
N GLU A 116 -0.97 9.62 4.60
CA GLU A 116 -1.01 9.67 6.07
C GLU A 116 -0.16 8.59 6.73
N GLN A 117 -0.06 7.40 6.14
CA GLN A 117 0.78 6.33 6.69
C GLN A 117 2.26 6.45 6.32
N PHE A 118 2.56 6.76 5.07
CA PHE A 118 3.91 6.65 4.53
C PHE A 118 4.62 7.99 4.39
N ALA A 119 3.99 9.13 4.69
CA ALA A 119 4.64 10.45 4.65
C ALA A 119 5.90 10.55 5.53
N ILE A 120 6.07 9.68 6.53
CA ILE A 120 7.25 9.64 7.40
C ILE A 120 8.46 9.01 6.69
N SER A 121 8.29 8.10 5.73
CA SER A 121 9.43 7.52 4.99
C SER A 121 10.23 8.60 4.24
N ARG A 122 9.55 9.69 3.88
CA ARG A 122 10.11 10.90 3.28
C ARG A 122 11.20 11.58 4.11
N ASP A 123 11.07 11.55 5.45
CA ASP A 123 12.04 12.17 6.35
C ASP A 123 13.21 11.22 6.68
N LEU A 124 12.98 9.91 6.61
CA LEU A 124 14.02 8.91 6.89
C LEU A 124 15.09 8.86 5.80
N GLU A 125 14.72 8.92 4.51
CA GLU A 125 15.70 8.96 3.40
C GLU A 125 16.52 10.27 3.40
N LYS A 126 15.88 11.41 3.63
CA LYS A 126 16.59 12.70 3.75
C LYS A 126 17.52 12.75 4.95
N THR A 127 17.12 12.13 6.05
CA THR A 127 17.98 12.01 7.23
C THR A 127 19.15 11.08 6.96
N SER A 128 18.96 9.96 6.25
CA SER A 128 20.09 9.08 5.90
C SER A 128 21.11 9.78 5.01
N ASP A 129 20.68 10.53 4.00
CA ASP A 129 21.59 11.29 3.14
C ASP A 129 22.37 12.36 3.92
N GLY A 130 21.71 13.07 4.84
CA GLY A 130 22.38 14.02 5.74
C GLY A 130 23.35 13.38 6.73
N LEU A 131 23.08 12.14 7.18
CA LEU A 131 24.00 11.40 8.06
C LEU A 131 25.30 11.00 7.35
N TYR A 132 25.25 10.72 6.04
CA TYR A 132 26.47 10.48 5.26
C TYR A 132 27.34 11.74 5.14
N GLU A 133 26.76 12.91 4.89
CA GLU A 133 27.52 14.19 4.83
C GLU A 133 28.19 14.55 6.16
N ILE A 134 27.51 14.31 7.29
CA ILE A 134 28.02 14.62 8.64
C ILE A 134 29.15 13.66 9.04
N LEU A 135 29.08 12.39 8.63
CA LEU A 135 30.17 11.44 8.87
C LEU A 135 31.38 11.69 7.97
N GLN A 136 31.17 12.17 6.74
CA GLN A 136 32.26 12.45 5.81
C GLN A 136 33.08 13.68 6.20
N HIS A 137 32.48 14.67 6.87
CA HIS A 137 33.20 15.86 7.35
C HIS A 137 33.94 15.69 8.69
N ARG A 138 33.80 14.55 9.40
CA ARG A 138 34.47 14.33 10.70
C ARG A 138 35.82 13.59 10.59
N ALA A 139 36.38 13.49 9.40
CA ALA A 139 37.69 12.88 9.15
C ALA A 139 38.73 13.93 8.75
N GLU A 140 38.99 14.93 9.60
CA GLU A 140 40.25 15.67 9.57
C GLU A 140 40.94 15.55 10.94
N PRO A 141 42.06 14.81 11.03
CA PRO A 141 42.93 14.83 12.21
C PRO A 141 44.06 15.86 12.08
N LEU A 142 44.08 16.73 13.10
CA LEU A 142 45.19 17.44 13.79
C LEU A 142 46.14 18.36 13.01
#